data_AF-A0A3N5Z794-F1
#
_entry.id   AF-A0A3N5Z794-F1
#
_cell.length_a   1.000
_cell.length_b   1.000
_cell.length_c   1.000
_cell.angle_alpha   90.00
_cell.angle_beta   90.00
_cell.angle_gamma   90.00
#
_symmetry.space_group_name_H-M   'P 1'
#
loop_
_entity.id
_entity.type
_entity.pdbx_description
1 polymer ?
#
loop_
_entity_poly.entity_id
_entity_poly.type
_entity_poly.pdbx_seq_one_letter_code
_entity_poly.pdbx_strand_id
1 'polypeptide(L)'
;MAQKFEKHGDNLALESVIPTPKQASVFMSYWSTPEAMATHVATMGDGYGNWHRTAWTNDKEFTGTKNMAEAISLCRNGWPVGAARAERLRDQINAANPTGPRVVKWDVAGAVASVPRALSGNPLNMRRVDTAKLRRKPIITLLSDMSVNANISADALTNRAAVVAAVVDATEAAGFACEVITFQCISGNRSSLGEVTAVTVKESHAPADIGRMAFALGHASFFRRISWATFTQSTFTKPLGPGLGSAAQIDQKTANERGAYVLPSAGANQNAFATEARAATDGLAFLIKALRQQDCPAFPLVDAAA
;
A
#
# COMPACT_ATOMS: atom_id res chain seq x y z
N MET A 1 -23.89 19.26 -14.38
CA MET A 1 -24.57 18.42 -13.38
C MET A 1 -23.66 18.34 -12.16
N ALA A 2 -24.15 18.57 -10.94
CA ALA A 2 -23.33 18.45 -9.73
C ALA A 2 -22.96 16.98 -9.48
N GLN A 3 -21.73 16.72 -9.08
CA GLN A 3 -21.23 15.38 -8.75
C GLN A 3 -21.87 14.91 -7.43
N LYS A 4 -22.34 13.66 -7.38
CA LYS A 4 -22.92 13.05 -6.18
C LYS A 4 -21.86 12.23 -5.45
N PHE A 5 -21.84 12.31 -4.12
CA PHE A 5 -20.84 11.65 -3.29
C PHE A 5 -21.47 10.81 -2.18
N GLU A 6 -20.89 9.65 -1.92
CA GLU A 6 -21.08 8.91 -0.68
C GLU A 6 -19.70 8.61 -0.07
N LYS A 7 -19.50 8.94 1.20
CA LYS A 7 -18.21 8.89 1.89
C LYS A 7 -18.30 8.02 3.13
N HIS A 8 -17.32 7.15 3.32
CA HIS A 8 -17.20 6.24 4.47
C HIS A 8 -15.77 6.19 4.99
N GLY A 9 -15.60 5.69 6.21
CA GLY A 9 -14.30 5.44 6.83
C GLY A 9 -13.89 6.48 7.89
N ASP A 10 -12.77 6.22 8.54
CA ASP A 10 -12.27 6.99 9.69
C ASP A 10 -11.16 8.00 9.33
N ASN A 11 -10.72 8.07 8.07
CA ASN A 11 -9.65 8.96 7.62
C ASN A 11 -10.03 9.79 6.37
N LEU A 12 -11.03 10.66 6.51
CA LEU A 12 -11.47 11.53 5.41
C LEU A 12 -10.41 12.54 4.94
N ALA A 13 -9.33 12.74 5.70
CA ALA A 13 -8.20 13.58 5.27
C ALA A 13 -7.51 13.04 4.01
N LEU A 14 -7.64 11.75 3.69
CA LEU A 14 -7.11 11.19 2.44
C LEU A 14 -7.70 11.81 1.17
N GLU A 15 -8.85 12.47 1.25
CA GLU A 15 -9.46 13.19 0.12
C GLU A 15 -8.56 14.33 -0.41
N SER A 16 -7.77 14.96 0.46
CA SER A 16 -6.82 16.00 0.03
C SER A 16 -5.62 15.43 -0.70
N VAL A 17 -5.36 14.12 -0.56
CA VAL A 17 -4.24 13.42 -1.20
C VAL A 17 -4.70 12.73 -2.47
N ILE A 18 -5.81 11.98 -2.41
CA ILE A 18 -6.28 11.14 -3.50
C ILE A 18 -7.19 11.95 -4.43
N PRO A 19 -6.86 12.07 -5.72
CA PRO A 19 -7.72 12.76 -6.69
C PRO A 19 -9.09 12.11 -6.79
N THR A 20 -10.13 12.93 -6.76
CA THR A 20 -11.50 12.46 -6.94
C THR A 20 -11.70 11.97 -8.39
N PRO A 21 -12.28 10.77 -8.59
CA PRO A 21 -12.67 10.30 -9.92
C PRO A 21 -13.61 11.29 -10.64
N LYS A 22 -13.56 11.32 -11.98
CA LYS A 22 -14.34 12.27 -12.82
C LYS A 22 -15.80 11.86 -13.03
N GLN A 23 -16.21 10.70 -12.52
CA GLN A 23 -17.54 10.11 -12.68
C GLN A 23 -18.63 10.96 -11.99
N ALA A 24 -19.83 11.01 -12.55
CA ALA A 24 -20.91 11.86 -12.03
C ALA A 24 -21.38 11.47 -10.61
N SER A 25 -21.20 10.21 -10.22
CA SER A 25 -21.40 9.72 -8.85
C SER A 25 -20.12 9.05 -8.39
N VAL A 26 -19.69 9.29 -7.15
CA VAL A 26 -18.46 8.70 -6.60
C VAL A 26 -18.68 8.19 -5.18
N PHE A 27 -18.35 6.92 -4.98
CA PHE A 27 -18.21 6.32 -3.64
C PHE A 27 -16.76 6.44 -3.18
N MET A 28 -16.55 6.91 -1.96
CA MET A 28 -15.23 7.04 -1.36
C MET A 28 -15.18 6.34 -0.01
N SER A 29 -14.16 5.53 0.23
CA SER A 29 -13.92 4.87 1.50
C SER A 29 -12.47 5.05 1.94
N TYR A 30 -12.25 5.78 3.02
CA TYR A 30 -10.91 6.16 3.46
C TYR A 30 -10.61 5.71 4.88
N TRP A 31 -9.54 4.91 5.04
CA TRP A 31 -9.21 4.26 6.30
C TRP A 31 -7.82 4.63 6.81
N SER A 32 -7.74 4.84 8.12
CA SER A 32 -6.50 5.16 8.83
C SER A 32 -5.50 4.00 8.82
N THR A 33 -6.00 2.76 8.86
CA THR A 33 -5.18 1.54 8.91
C THR A 33 -5.93 0.34 8.31
N PRO A 34 -5.22 -0.70 7.83
CA PRO A 34 -5.82 -1.98 7.45
C PRO A 34 -6.69 -2.60 8.55
N GLU A 35 -6.30 -2.43 9.80
CA GLU A 35 -6.96 -2.98 10.99
C GLU A 35 -8.25 -2.22 11.32
N ALA A 36 -8.29 -0.89 11.14
CA ALA A 36 -9.50 -0.09 11.28
C ALA A 36 -10.55 -0.49 10.23
N MET A 37 -10.10 -0.64 8.98
CA MET A 37 -10.94 -1.12 7.87
C MET A 37 -11.48 -2.53 8.15
N ALA A 38 -10.62 -3.46 8.56
CA ALA A 38 -11.03 -4.82 8.90
C ALA A 38 -12.00 -4.85 10.09
N THR A 39 -11.85 -3.93 11.05
CA THR A 39 -12.75 -3.79 12.19
C THR A 39 -14.12 -3.31 11.76
N HIS A 40 -14.20 -2.35 10.85
CA HIS A 40 -15.46 -1.95 10.24
C HIS A 40 -16.13 -3.12 9.50
N VAL A 41 -15.38 -3.83 8.65
CA VAL A 41 -15.90 -5.01 7.93
C VAL A 41 -16.39 -6.11 8.88
N ALA A 42 -15.74 -6.30 10.03
CA ALA A 42 -16.20 -7.25 11.04
C ALA A 42 -17.61 -6.93 11.58
N THR A 43 -18.00 -5.65 11.61
CA THR A 43 -19.35 -5.24 12.06
C THR A 43 -20.45 -5.63 11.06
N MET A 44 -20.10 -5.96 9.82
CA MET A 44 -21.04 -6.33 8.76
C MET A 44 -21.53 -7.80 8.85
N GLY A 45 -21.07 -8.57 9.84
CA GLY A 45 -21.50 -9.95 10.05
C GLY A 45 -21.06 -10.88 8.92
N ASP A 46 -22.00 -11.56 8.27
CA ASP A 46 -21.81 -12.50 7.15
C ASP A 46 -22.10 -11.88 5.77
N GLY A 47 -22.24 -10.55 5.73
CA GLY A 47 -22.61 -9.79 4.55
C GLY A 47 -24.07 -9.96 4.15
N TYR A 48 -24.93 -10.48 5.04
CA TYR A 48 -26.37 -10.52 4.82
C TYR A 48 -26.92 -9.09 4.76
N GLY A 49 -27.53 -8.72 3.63
CA GLY A 49 -28.02 -7.36 3.35
C GLY A 49 -27.13 -6.56 2.40
N ASN A 50 -25.88 -6.99 2.15
CA ASN A 50 -25.07 -6.39 1.09
C ASN A 50 -25.71 -6.65 -0.27
N TRP A 51 -25.68 -5.67 -1.17
CA TRP A 51 -26.26 -5.84 -2.50
C TRP A 51 -25.44 -6.82 -3.37
N HIS A 52 -24.18 -7.09 -3.00
CA HIS A 52 -23.33 -8.08 -3.63
C HIS A 52 -22.53 -8.90 -2.62
N ARG A 53 -22.36 -10.21 -2.88
CA ARG A 53 -21.73 -11.15 -1.93
C ARG A 53 -20.34 -11.66 -2.33
N THR A 54 -19.72 -11.14 -3.39
CA THR A 54 -18.41 -11.64 -3.87
C THR A 54 -17.30 -11.56 -2.82
N ALA A 55 -17.29 -10.55 -1.95
CA ALA A 55 -16.35 -10.46 -0.82
C ALA A 55 -16.53 -11.58 0.23
N TRP A 56 -17.71 -12.19 0.27
CA TRP A 56 -18.19 -13.12 1.30
C TRP A 56 -18.26 -14.58 0.83
N THR A 57 -17.82 -14.89 -0.39
CA THR A 57 -17.80 -16.27 -0.90
C THR A 57 -16.74 -17.11 -0.19
N ASN A 58 -16.84 -18.45 -0.29
CA ASN A 58 -15.81 -19.35 0.26
C ASN A 58 -14.75 -19.75 -0.78
N ASP A 59 -14.59 -18.96 -1.84
CA ASP A 59 -13.62 -19.23 -2.91
C ASP A 59 -12.20 -18.88 -2.47
N LYS A 60 -11.51 -19.88 -1.90
CA LYS A 60 -10.13 -19.73 -1.42
C LYS A 60 -9.13 -19.48 -2.55
N GLU A 61 -9.35 -20.07 -3.73
CA GLU A 61 -8.44 -19.90 -4.87
C GLU A 61 -8.45 -18.45 -5.35
N PHE A 62 -9.65 -17.86 -5.41
CA PHE A 62 -9.80 -16.47 -5.82
C PHE A 62 -9.40 -15.49 -4.73
N THR A 63 -9.81 -15.72 -3.48
CA THR A 63 -9.64 -14.71 -2.42
C THR A 63 -8.41 -14.90 -1.55
N GLY A 64 -7.76 -16.07 -1.58
CA GLY A 64 -6.61 -16.41 -0.73
C GLY A 64 -6.96 -16.87 0.70
N THR A 65 -8.22 -16.77 1.12
CA THR A 65 -8.72 -17.26 2.43
C THR A 65 -10.04 -17.98 2.27
N LYS A 66 -10.39 -18.85 3.22
CA LYS A 66 -11.64 -19.61 3.21
C LYS A 66 -12.85 -18.72 3.43
N ASN A 67 -12.76 -17.67 4.25
CA ASN A 67 -13.87 -16.79 4.58
C ASN A 67 -13.39 -15.42 5.10
N MET A 68 -14.33 -14.49 5.31
CA MET A 68 -14.03 -13.15 5.83
C MET A 68 -13.38 -13.17 7.22
N ALA A 69 -13.78 -14.10 8.10
CA ALA A 69 -13.21 -14.19 9.44
C ALA A 69 -11.72 -14.53 9.42
N GLU A 70 -11.30 -15.44 8.54
CA GLU A 70 -9.88 -15.75 8.31
C GLU A 70 -9.12 -14.54 7.75
N ALA A 71 -9.71 -13.80 6.80
CA ALA A 71 -9.12 -12.58 6.27
C ALA A 71 -8.92 -11.49 7.33
N ILE A 72 -9.93 -11.26 8.18
CA ILE A 72 -9.84 -10.31 9.30
C ILE A 72 -8.80 -10.77 10.32
N SER A 73 -8.73 -12.07 10.61
CA SER A 73 -7.72 -12.64 11.50
C SER A 73 -6.31 -12.41 10.98
N LEU A 74 -6.06 -12.65 9.68
CA LEU A 74 -4.76 -12.36 9.05
C LEU A 74 -4.43 -10.86 9.05
N CYS A 75 -5.43 -9.99 8.87
CA CYS A 75 -5.23 -8.55 8.93
C CYS A 75 -4.78 -8.09 10.33
N ARG A 76 -5.42 -8.61 11.38
CA ARG A 76 -5.18 -8.20 12.77
C ARG A 76 -3.97 -8.87 13.41
N ASN A 77 -3.81 -10.16 13.17
CA ASN A 77 -2.78 -10.98 13.82
C ASN A 77 -1.53 -11.15 12.95
N GLY A 78 -1.56 -10.62 11.72
CA GLY A 78 -0.49 -10.74 10.75
C GLY A 78 -0.60 -11.98 9.86
N TRP A 79 0.14 -11.95 8.76
CA TRP A 79 0.26 -13.04 7.80
C TRP A 79 1.73 -13.52 7.75
N PRO A 80 2.14 -14.44 8.64
CA PRO A 80 3.57 -14.76 8.84
C PRO A 80 4.27 -15.29 7.59
N VAL A 81 3.58 -16.13 6.81
CA VAL A 81 4.14 -16.72 5.59
C VAL A 81 4.43 -15.64 4.54
N GLY A 82 3.49 -14.71 4.33
CA GLY A 82 3.69 -13.60 3.41
C GLY A 82 4.69 -12.57 3.92
N ALA A 83 4.70 -12.30 5.23
CA ALA A 83 5.67 -11.41 5.86
C ALA A 83 7.10 -11.92 5.69
N ALA A 84 7.37 -13.19 6.02
CA ALA A 84 8.68 -13.81 5.86
C ALA A 84 9.14 -13.85 4.40
N ARG A 85 8.21 -14.12 3.47
CA ARG A 85 8.49 -14.09 2.03
C ARG A 85 8.83 -12.67 1.55
N ALA A 86 8.03 -11.68 1.95
CA ALA A 86 8.24 -10.29 1.57
C ALA A 86 9.54 -9.74 2.16
N GLU A 87 9.87 -10.09 3.41
CA GLU A 87 11.12 -9.73 4.07
C GLU A 87 12.32 -10.33 3.32
N ARG A 88 12.32 -11.63 3.04
CA ARG A 88 13.40 -12.29 2.28
C ARG A 88 13.66 -11.63 0.93
N LEU A 89 12.59 -11.37 0.17
CA LEU A 89 12.70 -10.76 -1.17
C LEU A 89 13.16 -9.30 -1.08
N ARG A 90 12.64 -8.53 -0.12
CA ARG A 90 13.10 -7.17 0.17
C ARG A 90 14.59 -7.15 0.52
N ASP A 91 15.05 -8.07 1.37
CA ASP A 91 16.46 -8.14 1.76
C ASP A 91 17.35 -8.50 0.57
N GLN A 92 16.90 -9.41 -0.31
CA GLN A 92 17.59 -9.71 -1.56
C GLN A 92 17.69 -8.48 -2.47
N ILE A 93 16.60 -7.72 -2.62
CA ILE A 93 16.58 -6.48 -3.40
C ILE A 93 17.56 -5.45 -2.82
N ASN A 94 17.52 -5.25 -1.50
CA ASN A 94 18.36 -4.29 -0.80
C ASN A 94 19.85 -4.69 -0.82
N ALA A 95 20.16 -5.98 -0.78
CA ALA A 95 21.53 -6.48 -0.92
C ALA A 95 22.10 -6.18 -2.32
N ALA A 96 21.26 -6.27 -3.36
CA ALA A 96 21.65 -5.91 -4.73
C ALA A 96 21.64 -4.39 -4.98
N ASN A 97 20.95 -3.61 -4.14
CA ASN A 97 20.81 -2.15 -4.26
C ASN A 97 21.13 -1.46 -2.92
N PRO A 98 22.40 -1.42 -2.49
CA PRO A 98 22.77 -0.92 -1.18
C PRO A 98 22.32 0.53 -0.98
N THR A 99 21.40 0.72 -0.04
CA THR A 99 20.93 2.04 0.37
C THR A 99 21.85 2.66 1.42
N GLY A 100 21.92 4.00 1.47
CA GLY A 100 22.69 4.72 2.49
C GLY A 100 22.27 4.40 3.93
N PRO A 101 23.14 4.62 4.93
CA PRO A 101 22.87 4.26 6.32
C PRO A 101 21.67 5.05 6.89
N ARG A 102 20.76 4.35 7.58
CA ARG A 102 19.63 4.96 8.30
C ARG A 102 20.14 5.99 9.31
N VAL A 103 19.39 7.08 9.46
CA VAL A 103 19.69 8.14 10.43
C VAL A 103 19.49 7.59 11.85
N VAL A 104 20.59 7.23 12.49
CA VAL A 104 20.63 6.72 13.87
C VAL A 104 21.37 7.70 14.76
N LYS A 105 20.90 7.83 16.00
CA LYS A 105 21.60 8.57 17.05
C LYS A 105 22.06 7.63 18.15
N TRP A 106 23.09 8.03 18.86
CA TRP A 106 23.55 7.36 20.07
C TRP A 106 22.75 7.86 21.26
N ASP A 107 22.35 6.94 22.12
CA ASP A 107 21.48 7.17 23.26
C ASP A 107 21.84 6.18 24.38
N VAL A 108 21.32 6.40 25.59
CA VAL A 108 21.52 5.48 26.72
C VAL A 108 20.67 4.22 26.57
N ALA A 109 19.55 4.33 25.84
CA ALA A 109 18.65 3.22 25.53
C ALA A 109 18.32 3.18 24.02
N GLY A 110 18.26 1.99 23.45
CA GLY A 110 18.04 1.81 22.01
C GLY A 110 17.88 0.35 21.61
N ALA A 111 17.79 0.11 20.30
CA ALA A 111 17.54 -1.23 19.76
C ALA A 111 18.82 -2.07 19.62
N VAL A 112 19.97 -1.41 19.42
CA VAL A 112 21.25 -2.10 19.14
C VAL A 112 22.37 -1.48 19.95
N ALA A 113 23.07 -2.28 20.76
CA ALA A 113 24.22 -1.83 21.54
C ALA A 113 25.51 -1.72 20.69
N SER A 114 26.37 -0.78 21.02
CA SER A 114 27.75 -0.69 20.52
C SER A 114 28.71 -1.16 21.60
N VAL A 115 29.23 -2.37 21.39
CA VAL A 115 30.18 -3.01 22.31
C VAL A 115 31.40 -2.14 22.60
N PRO A 116 32.08 -1.50 21.61
CA PRO A 116 33.24 -0.66 21.90
C PRO A 116 32.92 0.54 22.79
N ARG A 117 31.76 1.19 22.59
CA ARG A 117 31.31 2.34 23.39
C ARG A 117 30.94 1.93 24.81
N ALA A 118 30.30 0.77 24.97
CA ALA A 118 29.99 0.22 26.27
C ALA A 118 31.27 -0.10 27.07
N LEU A 119 32.25 -0.76 26.43
CA LEU A 119 33.54 -1.09 27.05
C LEU A 119 34.37 0.15 27.39
N SER A 120 34.25 1.23 26.62
CA SER A 120 34.89 2.51 26.92
C SER A 120 34.18 3.33 28.00
N GLY A 121 33.14 2.78 28.65
CA GLY A 121 32.35 3.49 29.67
C GLY A 121 31.49 4.64 29.12
N ASN A 122 31.23 4.70 27.81
CA ASN A 122 30.40 5.75 27.23
C ASN A 122 28.91 5.44 27.52
N PRO A 123 28.18 6.32 28.23
CA PRO A 123 26.76 6.09 28.51
C PRO A 123 25.90 6.10 27.24
N LEU A 124 26.34 6.76 26.16
CA LEU A 124 25.69 6.77 24.84
C LEU A 124 26.16 5.60 23.98
N ASN A 125 25.89 4.39 24.45
CA ASN A 125 26.32 3.15 23.83
C ASN A 125 25.21 2.42 23.05
N MET A 126 23.96 2.88 23.08
CA MET A 126 22.85 2.29 22.33
C MET A 126 22.52 3.10 21.08
N ARG A 127 22.25 2.42 19.96
CA ARG A 127 21.71 3.04 18.73
C ARG A 127 20.19 3.08 18.82
N ARG A 128 19.64 4.26 18.56
CA ARG A 128 18.20 4.48 18.42
C ARG A 128 17.93 5.21 17.12
N VAL A 129 16.80 4.91 16.48
CA VAL A 129 16.31 5.68 15.34
C VAL A 129 16.01 7.11 15.79
N ASP A 130 16.54 8.11 15.09
CA ASP A 130 16.30 9.51 15.41
C ASP A 130 14.94 9.97 14.86
N THR A 131 13.87 9.68 15.61
CA THR A 131 12.49 10.04 15.24
C THR A 131 12.29 11.56 15.10
N ALA A 132 13.05 12.37 15.84
CA ALA A 132 12.97 13.83 15.74
C ALA A 132 13.53 14.33 14.41
N LYS A 133 14.66 13.76 13.94
CA LYS A 133 15.16 14.03 12.58
C LYS A 133 14.22 13.48 11.51
N LEU A 134 13.64 12.29 11.69
CA LEU A 134 12.67 11.75 10.74
C LEU A 134 11.45 12.66 10.55
N ARG A 135 10.95 13.29 11.62
CA ARG A 135 9.84 14.26 11.55
C ARG A 135 10.16 15.55 10.80
N ARG A 136 11.45 15.88 10.61
CA ARG A 136 11.90 17.07 9.88
C ARG A 136 12.16 16.79 8.40
N LYS A 137 12.15 15.53 7.99
CA LYS A 137 12.35 15.17 6.58
C LYS A 137 11.13 15.56 5.76
N PRO A 138 11.30 16.06 4.52
CA PRO A 138 10.18 16.21 3.60
C PRO A 138 9.47 14.87 3.40
N ILE A 139 8.15 14.90 3.38
CA ILE A 139 7.30 13.71 3.25
C ILE A 139 7.05 13.45 1.76
N ILE A 140 7.23 12.21 1.35
CA ILE A 140 6.78 11.66 0.06
C ILE A 140 5.69 10.65 0.36
N THR A 141 4.52 10.83 -0.26
CA THR A 141 3.41 9.88 -0.16
C THR A 141 3.41 9.00 -1.40
N LEU A 142 3.57 7.68 -1.21
CA LEU A 142 3.48 6.68 -2.26
C LEU A 142 2.05 6.12 -2.30
N LEU A 143 1.36 6.34 -3.42
CA LEU A 143 0.03 5.80 -3.69
C LEU A 143 0.18 4.45 -4.41
N SER A 144 0.09 3.35 -3.67
CA SER A 144 0.16 2.00 -4.24
C SER A 144 -1.18 1.59 -4.83
N ASP A 145 -1.30 1.65 -6.15
CA ASP A 145 -2.47 1.18 -6.90
C ASP A 145 -2.60 -0.34 -6.79
N MET A 146 -3.71 -0.79 -6.24
CA MET A 146 -4.09 -2.19 -6.09
C MET A 146 -5.26 -2.58 -7.00
N SER A 147 -5.67 -1.71 -7.92
CA SER A 147 -6.71 -1.99 -8.91
C SER A 147 -6.22 -3.03 -9.92
N VAL A 148 -6.38 -4.30 -9.56
CA VAL A 148 -5.87 -5.46 -10.31
C VAL A 148 -7.00 -6.27 -10.92
N ASN A 149 -6.71 -6.89 -12.07
CA ASN A 149 -7.63 -7.84 -12.69
C ASN A 149 -7.73 -9.12 -11.82
N ALA A 150 -8.89 -9.78 -11.89
CA ALA A 150 -9.14 -11.08 -11.28
C ALA A 150 -8.10 -12.15 -11.68
N ASN A 151 -7.49 -12.04 -12.87
CA ASN A 151 -6.50 -13.01 -13.35
C ASN A 151 -5.10 -12.87 -12.73
N ILE A 152 -4.83 -11.81 -11.96
CA ILE A 152 -3.51 -11.59 -11.37
C ILE A 152 -3.30 -12.61 -10.24
N SER A 153 -2.16 -13.30 -10.30
CA SER A 153 -1.80 -14.33 -9.33
C SER A 153 -1.49 -13.74 -7.95
N ALA A 154 -1.82 -14.49 -6.89
CA ALA A 154 -1.51 -14.08 -5.52
C ALA A 154 0.00 -13.91 -5.28
N ASP A 155 0.82 -14.72 -5.95
CA ASP A 155 2.28 -14.62 -5.90
C ASP A 155 2.77 -13.29 -6.47
N ALA A 156 2.19 -12.82 -7.58
CA ALA A 156 2.58 -11.54 -8.16
C ALA A 156 2.26 -10.36 -7.24
N LEU A 157 1.12 -10.41 -6.55
CA LEU A 157 0.77 -9.41 -5.53
C LEU A 157 1.78 -9.42 -4.37
N THR A 158 2.11 -10.61 -3.87
CA THR A 158 3.06 -10.77 -2.76
C THR A 158 4.46 -10.27 -3.12
N ASN A 159 4.94 -10.63 -4.31
CA ASN A 159 6.22 -10.16 -4.82
C ASN A 159 6.23 -8.64 -4.98
N ARG A 160 5.14 -8.05 -5.52
CA ARG A 160 5.00 -6.59 -5.63
C ARG A 160 5.04 -5.92 -4.26
N ALA A 161 4.38 -6.47 -3.24
CA ALA A 161 4.41 -5.90 -1.88
C ALA A 161 5.85 -5.80 -1.32
N ALA A 162 6.67 -6.83 -1.56
CA ALA A 162 8.09 -6.82 -1.18
C ALA A 162 8.87 -5.72 -1.91
N VAL A 163 8.63 -5.56 -3.22
CA VAL A 163 9.27 -4.51 -4.01
C VAL A 163 8.83 -3.12 -3.53
N VAL A 164 7.55 -2.92 -3.21
CA VAL A 164 7.06 -1.65 -2.62
C VAL A 164 7.78 -1.36 -1.30
N ALA A 165 7.99 -2.37 -0.44
CA ALA A 165 8.77 -2.20 0.78
C ALA A 165 10.24 -1.83 0.52
N ALA A 166 10.86 -2.35 -0.54
CA ALA A 166 12.20 -1.93 -0.96
C ALA A 166 12.22 -0.50 -1.53
N VAL A 167 11.17 -0.07 -2.26
CA VAL A 167 11.02 1.33 -2.70
C VAL A 167 10.92 2.27 -1.51
N VAL A 168 10.19 1.89 -0.46
CA VAL A 168 10.14 2.65 0.80
C VAL A 168 11.53 2.82 1.41
N ASP A 169 12.32 1.74 1.51
CA ASP A 169 13.69 1.83 2.01
C ASP A 169 14.54 2.78 1.16
N ALA A 170 14.45 2.69 -0.17
CA ALA A 170 15.17 3.55 -1.09
C ALA A 170 14.76 5.03 -0.94
N THR A 171 13.46 5.32 -0.80
CA THR A 171 12.94 6.66 -0.53
C THR A 171 13.44 7.21 0.81
N GLU A 172 13.43 6.40 1.86
CA GLU A 172 13.90 6.82 3.19
C GLU A 172 15.42 7.07 3.23
N ALA A 173 16.17 6.26 2.48
CA ALA A 173 17.60 6.39 2.30
C ALA A 173 17.98 7.62 1.45
N ALA A 174 17.13 8.02 0.51
CA ALA A 174 17.27 9.28 -0.23
C ALA A 174 17.02 10.53 0.63
N GLY A 175 16.69 10.37 1.91
CA GLY A 175 16.55 11.48 2.87
C GLY A 175 15.13 11.94 3.12
N PHE A 176 14.12 11.26 2.57
CA PHE A 176 12.70 11.58 2.74
C PHE A 176 12.05 10.77 3.86
N ALA A 177 10.93 11.23 4.38
CA ALA A 177 10.00 10.42 5.16
C ALA A 177 8.97 9.83 4.18
N CYS A 178 8.68 8.53 4.28
CA CYS A 178 7.85 7.86 3.30
C CYS A 178 6.51 7.43 3.91
N GLU A 179 5.41 7.96 3.39
CA GLU A 179 4.06 7.47 3.67
C GLU A 179 3.62 6.53 2.55
N VAL A 180 2.94 5.44 2.90
CA VAL A 180 2.37 4.51 1.91
C VAL A 180 0.88 4.41 2.13
N ILE A 181 0.13 4.80 1.09
CA ILE A 181 -1.31 4.62 1.02
C ILE A 181 -1.57 3.61 -0.09
N THR A 182 -2.28 2.54 0.22
CA THR A 182 -2.80 1.67 -0.82
C THR A 182 -4.17 2.15 -1.24
N PHE A 183 -4.47 2.09 -2.53
CA PHE A 183 -5.79 2.45 -3.02
C PHE A 183 -6.26 1.49 -4.11
N GLN A 184 -7.58 1.44 -4.26
CA GLN A 184 -8.28 0.84 -5.37
C GLN A 184 -9.14 1.94 -6.01
N CYS A 185 -9.20 1.96 -7.34
CA CYS A 185 -10.07 2.83 -8.11
C CYS A 185 -10.82 1.98 -9.14
N ILE A 186 -12.15 2.04 -9.09
CA ILE A 186 -13.04 1.32 -10.00
C ILE A 186 -13.91 2.32 -10.76
N SER A 187 -14.13 2.04 -12.05
CA SER A 187 -15.21 2.65 -12.83
C SER A 187 -16.28 1.60 -13.14
N GLY A 188 -17.56 1.95 -12.98
CA GLY A 188 -18.64 1.07 -13.42
C GLY A 188 -18.73 1.01 -14.95
N ASN A 189 -18.68 -0.20 -15.52
CA ASN A 189 -18.61 -0.42 -16.97
C ASN A 189 -19.78 0.17 -17.78
N ARG A 190 -20.94 0.34 -17.14
CA ARG A 190 -22.18 0.86 -17.76
C ARG A 190 -22.84 1.96 -16.93
N SER A 191 -22.11 2.53 -15.98
CA SER A 191 -22.65 3.53 -15.04
C SER A 191 -21.69 4.69 -14.92
N SER A 192 -22.22 5.89 -14.67
CA SER A 192 -21.43 7.07 -14.32
C SER A 192 -20.98 7.07 -12.84
N LEU A 193 -20.77 5.88 -12.26
CA LEU A 193 -20.30 5.68 -10.89
C LEU A 193 -18.81 5.32 -10.88
N GLY A 194 -18.05 6.06 -10.08
CA GLY A 194 -16.69 5.72 -9.67
C GLY A 194 -16.66 5.25 -8.21
N GLU A 195 -15.69 4.42 -7.88
CA GLU A 195 -15.42 3.97 -6.52
C GLU A 195 -13.92 4.16 -6.25
N VAL A 196 -13.59 4.69 -5.07
CA VAL A 196 -12.23 4.75 -4.56
C VAL A 196 -12.22 4.31 -3.12
N THR A 197 -11.43 3.28 -2.84
CA THR A 197 -11.13 2.84 -1.47
C THR A 197 -9.65 3.03 -1.23
N ALA A 198 -9.27 3.69 -0.14
CA ALA A 198 -7.86 3.88 0.20
C ALA A 198 -7.59 3.72 1.69
N VAL A 199 -6.39 3.25 1.99
CA VAL A 199 -5.97 2.85 3.33
C VAL A 199 -4.52 3.24 3.54
N THR A 200 -4.22 3.94 4.64
CA THR A 200 -2.84 4.20 5.02
C THR A 200 -2.21 2.92 5.57
N VAL A 201 -1.16 2.42 4.93
CA VAL A 201 -0.46 1.19 5.29
C VAL A 201 0.78 1.50 6.13
N LYS A 202 1.46 2.60 5.83
CA LYS A 202 2.61 3.11 6.56
C LYS A 202 2.50 4.62 6.70
N GLU A 203 2.54 5.12 7.94
CA GLU A 203 2.68 6.55 8.19
C GLU A 203 4.12 7.03 7.95
N SER A 204 4.28 8.28 7.54
CA SER A 204 5.59 8.88 7.21
C SER A 204 6.65 8.76 8.31
N HIS A 205 6.22 8.77 9.58
CA HIS A 205 7.10 8.75 10.75
C HIS A 205 7.17 7.39 11.45
N ALA A 206 6.43 6.39 10.96
CA ALA A 206 6.45 5.03 11.49
C ALA A 206 7.50 4.18 10.73
N PRO A 207 8.19 3.25 11.41
CA PRO A 207 9.01 2.26 10.73
C PRO A 207 8.14 1.40 9.80
N ALA A 208 8.72 0.90 8.72
CA ALA A 208 8.03 0.00 7.80
C ALA A 208 7.70 -1.33 8.52
N ASP A 209 6.42 -1.58 8.76
CA ASP A 209 5.91 -2.87 9.22
C ASP A 209 5.70 -3.79 8.02
N ILE A 210 6.65 -4.70 7.80
CA ILE A 210 6.63 -5.61 6.66
C ILE A 210 5.43 -6.57 6.72
N GLY A 211 4.98 -6.96 7.92
CA GLY A 211 3.82 -7.83 8.06
C GLY A 211 2.54 -7.14 7.60
N ARG A 212 2.33 -5.89 8.05
CA ARG A 212 1.20 -5.07 7.61
C ARG A 212 1.27 -4.78 6.12
N MET A 213 2.44 -4.39 5.60
CA MET A 213 2.64 -4.13 4.18
C MET A 213 2.40 -5.37 3.32
N ALA A 214 2.93 -6.53 3.72
CA ALA A 214 2.74 -7.79 2.99
C ALA A 214 1.26 -8.16 2.88
N PHE A 215 0.48 -8.01 3.96
CA PHE A 215 -0.95 -8.29 3.92
C PHE A 215 -1.72 -7.26 3.10
N ALA A 216 -1.57 -5.96 3.40
CA ALA A 216 -2.34 -4.90 2.77
C ALA A 216 -2.02 -4.70 1.28
N LEU A 217 -0.77 -4.93 0.87
CA LEU A 217 -0.30 -4.73 -0.51
C LEU A 217 -0.18 -6.04 -1.31
N GLY A 218 -0.12 -7.19 -0.63
CA GLY A 218 0.28 -8.45 -1.24
C GLY A 218 -0.72 -9.59 -1.10
N HIS A 219 -1.64 -9.52 -0.14
CA HIS A 219 -2.61 -10.60 0.07
C HIS A 219 -3.90 -10.37 -0.72
N ALA A 220 -4.31 -11.37 -1.50
CA ALA A 220 -5.53 -11.31 -2.30
C ALA A 220 -6.79 -10.98 -1.46
N SER A 221 -6.84 -11.43 -0.20
CA SER A 221 -8.01 -11.19 0.67
C SER A 221 -8.15 -9.74 1.11
N PHE A 222 -7.07 -8.97 1.20
CA PHE A 222 -7.19 -7.57 1.59
C PHE A 222 -8.01 -6.81 0.54
N PHE A 223 -7.70 -7.03 -0.73
CA PHE A 223 -8.43 -6.41 -1.84
C PHE A 223 -9.76 -7.11 -2.15
N ARG A 224 -9.73 -8.42 -2.42
CA ARG A 224 -10.89 -9.17 -2.92
C ARG A 224 -11.94 -9.48 -1.85
N ARG A 225 -11.62 -9.27 -0.56
CA ARG A 225 -12.61 -9.41 0.53
C ARG A 225 -12.79 -8.11 1.29
N ILE A 226 -11.74 -7.64 1.97
CA ILE A 226 -11.87 -6.51 2.91
C ILE A 226 -12.24 -5.23 2.14
N SER A 227 -11.52 -4.89 1.07
CA SER A 227 -11.84 -3.74 0.21
C SER A 227 -13.19 -3.87 -0.48
N TRP A 228 -13.50 -5.02 -1.09
CA TRP A 228 -14.81 -5.17 -1.72
C TRP A 228 -15.98 -5.12 -0.74
N ALA A 229 -15.80 -5.56 0.51
CA ALA A 229 -16.83 -5.47 1.52
C ALA A 229 -17.21 -4.01 1.85
N THR A 230 -16.26 -3.06 1.83
CA THR A 230 -16.54 -1.66 2.20
C THR A 230 -17.48 -0.96 1.24
N PHE A 231 -17.44 -1.28 -0.06
CA PHE A 231 -18.33 -0.67 -1.03
C PHE A 231 -19.56 -1.54 -1.34
N THR A 232 -19.47 -2.87 -1.30
CA THR A 232 -20.62 -3.76 -1.58
C THR A 232 -21.72 -3.74 -0.52
N GLN A 233 -21.47 -3.16 0.65
CA GLN A 233 -22.51 -2.87 1.65
C GLN A 233 -23.46 -1.74 1.22
N SER A 234 -22.99 -0.77 0.42
CA SER A 234 -23.79 0.41 0.09
C SER A 234 -24.58 0.20 -1.19
N THR A 235 -25.89 0.40 -1.13
CA THR A 235 -26.75 0.38 -2.33
C THR A 235 -26.38 1.45 -3.36
N PHE A 236 -25.65 2.49 -2.97
CA PHE A 236 -25.11 3.51 -3.88
C PHE A 236 -24.16 2.90 -4.90
N THR A 237 -23.48 1.80 -4.56
CA THR A 237 -22.51 1.15 -5.45
C THR A 237 -23.10 0.01 -6.28
N LYS A 238 -24.39 -0.30 -6.12
CA LYS A 238 -25.11 -1.28 -6.94
C LYS A 238 -24.96 -1.08 -8.47
N PRO A 239 -24.85 0.16 -9.01
CA PRO A 239 -24.59 0.38 -10.43
C PRO A 239 -23.26 -0.16 -10.96
N LEU A 240 -22.28 -0.51 -10.09
CA LEU A 240 -21.06 -1.21 -10.51
C LEU A 240 -21.36 -2.59 -11.14
N GLY A 241 -22.52 -3.17 -10.82
CA GLY A 241 -22.99 -4.43 -11.36
C GLY A 241 -22.22 -5.64 -10.79
N PRO A 242 -22.56 -6.86 -11.26
CA PRO A 242 -22.02 -8.10 -10.68
C PRO A 242 -20.52 -8.29 -10.90
N GLY A 243 -19.94 -7.60 -11.89
CA GLY A 243 -18.50 -7.58 -12.12
C GLY A 243 -17.73 -6.63 -11.21
N LEU A 244 -18.42 -5.87 -10.34
CA LEU A 244 -17.83 -4.83 -9.48
C LEU A 244 -17.02 -3.79 -10.28
N GLY A 245 -17.47 -3.46 -11.49
CA GLY A 245 -16.81 -2.51 -12.40
C GLY A 245 -15.50 -3.00 -13.02
N SER A 246 -14.67 -2.06 -13.47
CA SER A 246 -13.32 -2.30 -13.99
C SER A 246 -12.32 -1.37 -13.31
N ALA A 247 -11.07 -1.82 -13.21
CA ALA A 247 -9.97 -1.00 -12.72
C ALA A 247 -9.88 0.32 -13.51
N ALA A 248 -9.80 1.43 -12.79
CA ALA A 248 -9.66 2.77 -13.33
C ALA A 248 -8.35 3.40 -12.81
N GLN A 249 -7.90 4.46 -13.47
CA GLN A 249 -6.73 5.22 -13.08
C GLN A 249 -7.17 6.51 -12.38
N ILE A 250 -6.39 6.96 -11.40
CA ILE A 250 -6.56 8.27 -10.79
C ILE A 250 -5.84 9.35 -11.61
N ASP A 251 -6.18 10.63 -11.38
CA ASP A 251 -5.49 11.76 -12.01
C ASP A 251 -4.09 11.93 -11.42
N GLN A 252 -3.10 11.26 -12.02
CA GLN A 252 -1.72 11.26 -11.56
C GLN A 252 -1.12 12.67 -11.47
N LYS A 253 -1.50 13.60 -12.38
CA LYS A 253 -0.99 14.97 -12.33
C LYS A 253 -1.44 15.67 -11.06
N THR A 254 -2.74 15.57 -10.74
CA THR A 254 -3.29 16.15 -9.51
C THR A 254 -2.70 15.50 -8.26
N ALA A 255 -2.42 14.19 -8.28
CA ALA A 255 -1.73 13.51 -7.18
C ALA A 255 -0.31 14.09 -6.97
N ASN A 256 0.46 14.25 -8.04
CA ASN A 256 1.82 14.78 -7.99
C ASN A 256 1.86 16.22 -7.46
N GLU A 257 0.92 17.07 -7.87
CA GLU A 257 0.76 18.44 -7.37
C GLU A 257 0.49 18.49 -5.85
N ARG A 258 -0.05 17.40 -5.29
CA ARG A 258 -0.30 17.20 -3.85
C ARG A 258 0.85 16.50 -3.12
N GLY A 259 1.99 16.28 -3.78
CA GLY A 259 3.15 15.57 -3.23
C GLY A 259 2.97 14.06 -3.10
N ALA A 260 2.02 13.48 -3.84
CA ALA A 260 1.71 12.06 -3.83
C ALA A 260 2.02 11.41 -5.18
N TYR A 261 2.76 10.30 -5.16
CA TYR A 261 3.29 9.65 -6.36
C TYR A 261 2.73 8.24 -6.50
N VAL A 262 2.24 7.90 -7.69
CA VAL A 262 1.52 6.67 -7.97
C VAL A 262 2.49 5.54 -8.31
N LEU A 263 2.44 4.45 -7.55
CA LEU A 263 3.06 3.19 -7.93
C LEU A 263 2.06 2.40 -8.78
N PRO A 264 2.38 2.09 -10.05
CA PRO A 264 1.44 1.44 -10.97
C PRO A 264 0.98 0.07 -10.46
N SER A 265 -0.25 -0.32 -10.82
CA SER A 265 -0.83 -1.59 -10.38
C SER A 265 -0.09 -2.81 -10.92
N ALA A 266 -0.19 -3.95 -10.22
CA ALA A 266 0.35 -5.21 -10.70
C ALA A 266 -0.26 -5.65 -12.05
N GLY A 267 -1.47 -5.17 -12.37
CA GLY A 267 -2.15 -5.47 -13.63
C GLY A 267 -1.44 -4.87 -14.85
N ALA A 268 -0.89 -3.66 -14.72
CA ALA A 268 -0.22 -2.96 -15.82
C ALA A 268 1.11 -3.62 -16.23
N ASN A 269 1.72 -4.45 -15.37
CA ASN A 269 3.01 -5.06 -15.66
C ASN A 269 3.27 -6.37 -14.89
N GLN A 270 2.31 -7.30 -14.94
CA GLN A 270 2.35 -8.59 -14.24
C GLN A 270 3.69 -9.35 -14.40
N ASN A 271 4.34 -9.17 -15.55
CA ASN A 271 5.59 -9.85 -15.90
C ASN A 271 6.75 -9.49 -14.97
N ALA A 272 6.81 -8.26 -14.45
CA ALA A 272 7.86 -7.81 -13.54
C ALA A 272 7.73 -8.42 -12.14
N PHE A 273 6.54 -8.91 -11.79
CA PHE A 273 6.24 -9.45 -10.46
C PHE A 273 5.89 -10.94 -10.48
N ALA A 274 5.86 -11.57 -11.66
CA ALA A 274 5.43 -12.95 -11.83
C ALA A 274 6.24 -13.97 -11.00
N THR A 275 7.53 -13.70 -10.79
CA THR A 275 8.43 -14.55 -9.98
C THR A 275 9.27 -13.69 -9.05
N GLU A 276 9.80 -14.29 -7.97
CA GLU A 276 10.69 -13.60 -7.03
C GLU A 276 11.95 -13.08 -7.73
N ALA A 277 12.54 -13.86 -8.63
CA ALA A 277 13.73 -13.46 -9.39
C ALA A 277 13.48 -12.20 -10.24
N ARG A 278 12.35 -12.14 -10.95
CA ARG A 278 11.99 -10.95 -11.74
C ARG A 278 11.64 -9.76 -10.87
N ALA A 279 10.94 -9.99 -9.76
CA ALA A 279 10.63 -8.91 -8.83
C ALA A 279 11.92 -8.31 -8.25
N ALA A 280 12.93 -9.14 -7.99
CA ALA A 280 14.23 -8.71 -7.48
C ALA A 280 15.03 -7.87 -8.48
N THR A 281 14.99 -8.20 -9.78
CA THR A 281 15.76 -7.49 -10.81
C THR A 281 14.96 -6.37 -11.48
N ASP A 282 13.78 -6.70 -11.99
CA ASP A 282 13.01 -5.85 -12.89
C ASP A 282 11.96 -5.05 -12.11
N GLY A 283 11.42 -5.62 -11.03
CA GLY A 283 10.35 -5.02 -10.24
C GLY A 283 10.75 -3.68 -9.63
N LEU A 284 11.92 -3.62 -8.97
CA LEU A 284 12.40 -2.37 -8.36
C LEU A 284 12.68 -1.30 -9.43
N ALA A 285 13.40 -1.67 -10.48
CA ALA A 285 13.72 -0.76 -11.58
C ALA A 285 12.45 -0.21 -12.25
N PHE A 286 11.42 -1.04 -12.39
CA PHE A 286 10.13 -0.65 -12.93
C PHE A 286 9.41 0.38 -12.06
N LEU A 287 9.29 0.14 -10.75
CA LEU A 287 8.64 1.10 -9.84
C LEU A 287 9.42 2.42 -9.72
N ILE A 288 10.76 2.36 -9.64
CA ILE A 288 11.60 3.58 -9.62
C ILE A 288 11.47 4.34 -10.94
N LYS A 289 11.41 3.65 -12.10
CA LYS A 289 11.18 4.30 -13.39
C LYS A 289 9.84 5.03 -13.42
N ALA A 290 8.78 4.42 -12.89
CA ALA A 290 7.47 5.06 -12.80
C ALA A 290 7.51 6.32 -11.91
N LEU A 291 8.24 6.28 -10.79
CA LEU A 291 8.43 7.44 -9.91
C LEU A 291 9.26 8.56 -10.59
N ARG A 292 10.30 8.20 -11.34
CA ARG A 292 11.08 9.16 -12.14
C ARG A 292 10.25 9.88 -13.19
N GLN A 293 9.35 9.16 -13.87
CA GLN A 293 8.43 9.74 -14.85
C GLN A 293 7.38 10.68 -14.23
N GLN A 294 7.28 10.68 -12.90
CA GLN A 294 6.40 11.56 -12.13
C GLN A 294 7.15 12.73 -11.48
N ASP A 295 8.44 12.90 -11.81
CA ASP A 295 9.31 13.91 -11.19
C ASP A 295 9.37 13.78 -9.66
N CYS A 296 9.40 12.54 -9.17
CA CYS A 296 9.51 12.27 -7.73
C CYS A 296 10.88 12.72 -7.20
N PRO A 297 10.94 13.59 -6.17
CA PRO A 297 12.19 14.18 -5.71
C PRO A 297 13.15 13.17 -5.05
N ALA A 298 12.65 12.02 -4.58
CA ALA A 298 13.52 10.93 -4.11
C ALA A 298 14.25 10.22 -5.25
N PHE A 299 13.76 10.32 -6.48
CA PHE A 299 14.29 9.63 -7.64
C PHE A 299 14.33 10.60 -8.82
N PRO A 300 15.26 11.57 -8.83
CA PRO A 300 15.39 12.50 -9.94
C PRO A 300 15.67 11.74 -11.25
N LEU A 301 15.25 12.33 -12.37
CA LEU A 301 15.72 11.91 -13.67
C LEU A 301 17.24 12.01 -13.68
N VAL A 302 17.90 10.94 -14.12
CA VAL A 302 19.35 10.99 -14.32
C VAL A 302 19.54 11.89 -15.53
N ASP A 303 20.04 13.11 -15.31
CA ASP A 303 20.50 13.96 -16.41
C ASP A 303 21.49 13.13 -17.22
N ALA A 304 21.22 12.99 -18.52
CA ALA A 304 22.15 12.35 -19.44
C ALA A 304 23.38 13.26 -19.54
N ALA A 305 24.38 12.98 -18.71
CA ALA A 305 25.70 13.61 -18.64
C ALA A 305 25.74 15.08 -18.17
N ALA A 306 26.42 15.28 -17.03
CA ALA A 306 27.33 16.39 -16.82
C ALA A 306 28.74 15.80 -16.65
#